data_AF-A0A0A3Y6I2-F1
#
_entry.id   AF-A0A0A3Y6I2-F1
#
_cell.length_a   1.000
_cell.length_b   1.000
_cell.length_c   1.000
_cell.angle_alpha   90.00
_cell.angle_beta   90.00
_cell.angle_gamma   90.00
#
_symmetry.space_group_name_H-M   'P 1'
#
loop_
_entity.id
_entity.type
_entity.pdbx_description
1 polymer ?
#
loop_
_entity_poly.entity_id
_entity_poly.type
_entity_poly.pdbx_seq_one_letter_code
_entity_poly.pdbx_strand_id
1 'polypeptide(L)'
;MTDVETRTLGHMLHDGLAGLNAAQAARCLVAVAALLLVLVTLDPFPDLRNEDVTTVVGGRMALTYISWGLLAAVAMLFVAATDAPALKSLVTPLHLCLVGWLLINIVFSESRGVSIQRFVLAVSVTSLAMLLPLLPPTQRTFNLCLGGAALVLLVLCYLGVFLAPQYSMHTALDLTEPQLAGDWRGSFGHKNIASPVMTILVYVGIYLCGVGSFVMGPAIAALAGIFLIFTGGKTSTVLCLAIYALASLVYVTPGLWLKRLICFVPLIVMNLLTVGSVLSPALGALTRLLPLDPTFTGRSAIWEFALAAVAEKPIIGHGYAAFWDDVTARQTAQGSEWATSAAHSHNSYLDLAVTIGLPGLLLVILVFVLAPLGNFQSAQAHNRSRALAKLFLTVWLFGLYYGATETFLLERQNPIWFMFALAVAGLHFLARFQCVEQTEPER
;
A
#
# COMPACT_ATOMS: atom_id res chain seq x y z
N MET A 1 30.98 14.35 56.41
CA MET A 1 29.89 14.60 55.43
C MET A 1 30.52 14.72 54.05
N THR A 2 30.75 13.61 53.38
CA THR A 2 31.19 13.57 51.97
C THR A 2 30.77 12.21 51.42
N ASP A 3 29.51 12.12 50.99
CA ASP A 3 29.07 11.07 50.07
C ASP A 3 28.99 11.70 48.69
N VAL A 4 29.96 11.38 47.84
CA VAL A 4 29.89 11.60 46.40
C VAL A 4 30.04 10.21 45.80
N GLU A 5 28.90 9.58 45.52
CA GLU A 5 28.83 8.30 44.80
C GLU A 5 29.51 8.45 43.43
N THR A 6 30.68 7.83 43.31
CA THR A 6 31.39 7.63 42.05
C THR A 6 30.69 6.56 41.24
N ARG A 7 29.60 6.92 40.54
CA ARG A 7 29.10 6.10 39.42
C ARG A 7 30.18 6.05 38.34
N THR A 8 30.92 4.95 38.31
CA THR A 8 31.99 4.69 37.34
C THR A 8 31.47 4.80 35.90
N LEU A 9 32.16 5.58 35.07
CA LEU A 9 31.91 5.80 33.64
C LEU A 9 31.61 4.50 32.86
N GLY A 10 32.19 3.37 33.28
CA GLY A 10 31.96 2.04 32.70
C GLY A 10 30.55 1.49 32.88
N HIS A 11 29.86 1.77 34.00
CA HIS A 11 28.46 1.38 34.19
C HIS A 11 27.53 2.25 33.34
N MET A 12 27.80 3.55 33.22
CA MET A 12 27.04 4.44 32.33
C MET A 12 27.24 4.09 30.84
N LEU A 13 28.44 3.66 30.44
CA LEU A 13 28.71 3.18 29.09
C LEU A 13 28.08 1.81 28.83
N HIS A 14 28.09 0.89 29.79
CA HIS A 14 27.48 -0.42 29.64
C HIS A 14 25.94 -0.34 29.59
N ASP A 15 25.32 0.45 30.49
CA ASP A 15 23.88 0.69 30.47
C ASP A 15 23.45 1.51 29.23
N GLY A 16 24.29 2.46 28.79
CA GLY A 16 24.10 3.20 27.55
C GLY A 16 24.19 2.31 26.31
N LEU A 17 25.16 1.40 26.23
CA LEU A 17 25.33 0.45 25.11
C LEU A 17 24.28 -0.67 25.13
N ALA A 18 23.90 -1.17 26.31
CA ALA A 18 22.81 -2.15 26.46
C ALA A 18 21.44 -1.54 26.14
N GLY A 19 21.20 -0.29 26.56
CA GLY A 19 20.01 0.49 26.21
C GLY A 19 19.93 0.82 24.71
N LEU A 20 21.06 1.12 24.08
CA LEU A 20 21.14 1.34 22.62
C LEU A 20 20.81 0.06 21.83
N ASN A 21 21.28 -1.11 22.26
CA ASN A 21 20.93 -2.39 21.64
C ASN A 21 19.45 -2.76 21.84
N ALA A 22 18.90 -2.54 23.04
CA ALA A 22 17.48 -2.81 23.32
C ALA A 22 16.55 -1.86 22.55
N ALA A 23 16.87 -0.58 22.46
CA ALA A 23 16.09 0.41 21.70
C ALA A 23 16.12 0.12 20.20
N GLN A 24 17.27 -0.25 19.64
CA GLN A 24 17.38 -0.65 18.23
C GLN A 24 16.58 -1.93 17.94
N ALA A 25 16.66 -2.94 18.82
CA ALA A 25 15.88 -4.16 18.70
C ALA A 25 14.36 -3.86 18.77
N ALA A 26 13.93 -2.99 19.67
CA ALA A 26 12.54 -2.56 19.79
C ALA A 26 12.04 -1.86 18.51
N ARG A 27 12.85 -0.98 17.90
CA ARG A 27 12.51 -0.33 16.63
C ARG A 27 12.32 -1.36 15.49
N CYS A 28 13.22 -2.33 15.39
CA CYS A 28 13.09 -3.43 14.44
C CYS A 28 11.85 -4.29 14.70
N LEU A 29 11.54 -4.57 15.97
CA LEU A 29 10.35 -5.32 16.37
C LEU A 29 9.07 -4.60 15.94
N VAL A 30 8.98 -3.28 16.14
CA VAL A 30 7.84 -2.48 15.67
C VAL A 30 7.72 -2.53 14.15
N ALA A 31 8.84 -2.44 13.41
CA ALA A 31 8.83 -2.53 11.96
C ALA A 31 8.35 -3.91 11.47
N VAL A 32 8.84 -5.00 12.05
CA VAL A 32 8.40 -6.37 11.71
C VAL A 32 6.94 -6.58 12.09
N ALA A 33 6.52 -6.14 13.28
CA ALA A 33 5.14 -6.22 13.73
C ALA A 33 4.19 -5.47 12.78
N ALA A 34 4.57 -4.27 12.33
CA ALA A 34 3.80 -3.49 11.35
C ALA A 34 3.66 -4.22 10.01
N LEU A 35 4.77 -4.77 9.49
CA LEU A 35 4.77 -5.53 8.23
C LEU A 35 3.93 -6.80 8.35
N LEU A 36 4.05 -7.55 9.43
CA LEU A 36 3.25 -8.77 9.64
C LEU A 36 1.77 -8.42 9.86
N LEU A 37 1.46 -7.36 10.59
CA LEU A 37 0.08 -6.91 10.80
C LEU A 37 -0.59 -6.54 9.49
N VAL A 38 0.11 -5.88 8.57
CA VAL A 38 -0.46 -5.52 7.26
C VAL A 38 -0.53 -6.69 6.28
N LEU A 39 0.46 -7.59 6.31
CA LEU A 39 0.58 -8.69 5.35
C LEU A 39 -0.24 -9.93 5.76
N VAL A 40 -0.37 -10.20 7.06
CA VAL A 40 -1.08 -11.38 7.58
C VAL A 40 -2.47 -11.00 8.10
N THR A 41 -2.64 -9.76 8.57
CA THR A 41 -3.84 -9.27 9.28
C THR A 41 -4.09 -9.97 10.61
N LEU A 42 -5.09 -9.50 11.38
CA LEU A 42 -5.55 -10.16 12.61
C LEU A 42 -6.61 -11.24 12.36
N ASP A 43 -6.97 -11.47 11.10
CA ASP A 43 -7.91 -12.50 10.69
C ASP A 43 -7.42 -13.25 9.44
N PRO A 44 -6.27 -13.94 9.54
CA PRO A 44 -5.75 -14.72 8.43
C PRO A 44 -6.64 -15.93 8.15
N PHE A 45 -6.70 -16.35 6.88
CA PHE A 45 -7.42 -17.55 6.43
C PHE A 45 -8.94 -17.52 6.68
N PRO A 46 -9.67 -16.49 6.23
CA PRO A 46 -11.13 -16.44 6.43
C PRO A 46 -11.83 -17.60 5.70
N ASP A 47 -12.92 -18.10 6.30
CA ASP A 47 -13.72 -19.19 5.74
C ASP A 47 -14.85 -18.66 4.85
N LEU A 48 -14.61 -18.56 3.55
CA LEU A 48 -15.57 -18.00 2.58
C LEU A 48 -16.85 -18.84 2.37
N ARG A 49 -16.96 -19.99 3.05
CA ARG A 49 -18.15 -20.86 3.01
C ARG A 49 -19.16 -20.50 4.09
N ASN A 50 -18.78 -19.65 5.04
CA ASN A 50 -19.62 -19.26 6.17
C ASN A 50 -20.19 -17.85 5.96
N GLU A 51 -21.50 -17.69 6.12
CA GLU A 51 -22.18 -16.39 6.04
C GLU A 51 -21.78 -15.46 7.21
N ASP A 52 -21.38 -16.05 8.35
CA ASP A 52 -20.96 -15.34 9.57
C ASP A 52 -19.56 -14.72 9.51
N VAL A 53 -18.84 -14.83 8.38
CA VAL A 53 -17.52 -14.16 8.24
C VAL A 53 -17.65 -12.66 8.54
N THR A 54 -18.76 -12.04 8.14
CA THR A 54 -19.04 -10.62 8.39
C THR A 54 -19.24 -10.30 9.88
N THR A 55 -19.82 -11.22 10.66
CA THR A 55 -20.08 -11.01 12.10
C THR A 55 -18.82 -11.23 12.95
N VAL A 56 -17.97 -12.20 12.57
CA VAL A 56 -16.67 -12.45 13.21
C VAL A 56 -15.70 -11.28 13.00
N VAL A 57 -15.69 -10.70 11.80
CA VAL A 57 -14.88 -9.51 11.48
C VAL A 57 -15.27 -8.31 12.35
N GLY A 58 -16.58 -8.10 12.59
CA GLY A 58 -17.09 -7.04 13.47
C GLY A 58 -16.58 -7.11 14.91
N GLY A 59 -16.48 -8.32 15.48
CA GLY A 59 -16.03 -8.53 16.87
C GLY A 59 -14.54 -8.22 17.12
N ARG A 60 -13.70 -8.30 16.08
CA ARG A 60 -12.25 -8.02 16.16
C ARG A 60 -11.86 -6.59 15.75
N MET A 61 -12.82 -5.78 15.31
CA MET A 61 -12.57 -4.40 14.86
C MET A 61 -11.85 -3.58 15.92
N ALA A 62 -12.26 -3.64 17.19
CA ALA A 62 -11.62 -2.89 18.27
C ALA A 62 -10.13 -3.25 18.43
N LEU A 63 -9.80 -4.55 18.36
CA LEU A 63 -8.42 -5.02 18.44
C LEU A 63 -7.59 -4.49 17.27
N THR A 64 -8.12 -4.54 16.05
CA THR A 64 -7.43 -4.01 14.86
C THR A 64 -7.10 -2.53 15.02
N TYR A 65 -8.05 -1.72 15.49
CA TYR A 65 -7.85 -0.30 15.72
C TYR A 65 -6.80 -0.02 16.80
N ILE A 66 -6.87 -0.74 17.92
CA ILE A 66 -5.92 -0.61 19.02
C ILE A 66 -4.52 -1.01 18.57
N SER A 67 -4.36 -2.14 17.87
CA SER A 67 -3.06 -2.60 17.38
C SER A 67 -2.41 -1.61 16.42
N TRP A 68 -3.16 -1.12 15.43
CA TRP A 68 -2.65 -0.12 14.48
C TRP A 68 -2.34 1.22 15.15
N GLY A 69 -3.24 1.71 16.00
CA GLY A 69 -3.06 2.97 16.73
C GLY A 69 -1.86 2.93 17.67
N LEU A 70 -1.69 1.83 18.42
CA LEU A 70 -0.57 1.64 19.33
C LEU A 70 0.76 1.55 18.59
N LEU A 71 0.85 0.75 17.52
CA LEU A 71 2.08 0.64 16.72
C LEU A 71 2.45 1.98 16.07
N ALA A 72 1.48 2.72 15.54
CA ALA A 72 1.70 4.05 15.00
C ALA A 72 2.21 5.04 16.06
N ALA A 73 1.62 5.03 17.26
CA ALA A 73 2.05 5.88 18.37
C ALA A 73 3.48 5.54 18.83
N VAL A 74 3.79 4.26 19.01
CA VAL A 74 5.14 3.81 19.40
C VAL A 74 6.17 4.15 18.31
N ALA A 75 5.83 3.94 17.04
CA ALA A 75 6.69 4.34 15.92
C ALA A 75 6.94 5.85 15.91
N MET A 76 5.89 6.67 16.12
CA MET A 76 6.02 8.12 16.22
C MET A 76 6.93 8.54 17.37
N LEU A 77 6.81 7.92 18.54
CA LEU A 77 7.68 8.21 19.69
C LEU A 77 9.15 7.89 19.40
N PHE A 78 9.43 6.73 18.80
CA PHE A 78 10.81 6.37 18.41
C PHE A 78 11.38 7.36 17.40
N VAL A 79 10.65 7.65 16.32
CA VAL A 79 11.11 8.57 15.27
C VAL A 79 11.21 10.00 15.78
N ALA A 80 10.32 10.46 16.66
CA ALA A 80 10.42 11.79 17.26
C ALA A 80 11.65 11.92 18.17
N ALA A 81 12.05 10.84 18.85
CA ALA A 81 13.24 10.83 19.69
C ALA A 81 14.54 10.81 18.88
N THR A 82 14.58 10.12 17.73
CA THR A 82 15.84 9.90 16.98
C THR A 82 15.97 10.72 15.71
N ASP A 83 14.86 11.05 15.05
CA ASP A 83 14.80 11.54 13.67
C ASP A 83 13.78 12.70 13.52
N ALA A 84 13.64 13.56 14.54
CA ALA A 84 12.72 14.71 14.50
C ALA A 84 12.83 15.61 13.25
N PRO A 85 14.02 15.86 12.66
CA PRO A 85 14.12 16.60 11.39
C PRO A 85 13.41 15.89 10.22
N ALA A 86 13.41 14.55 10.20
CA ALA A 86 12.71 13.78 9.18
C ALA A 86 11.19 13.96 9.29
N LEU A 87 10.63 13.98 10.50
CA LEU A 87 9.22 14.29 10.72
C LEU A 87 8.85 15.69 10.23
N LYS A 88 9.66 16.70 10.55
CA LYS A 88 9.43 18.08 10.09
C LYS A 88 9.40 18.17 8.57
N SER A 89 10.19 17.34 7.87
CA SER A 89 10.20 17.32 6.40
C SER A 89 8.91 16.81 5.75
N LEU A 90 8.08 16.05 6.48
CA LEU A 90 6.76 15.60 6.03
C LEU A 90 5.70 16.71 6.16
N VAL A 91 5.93 17.70 7.00
CA VAL A 91 5.02 18.82 7.22
C VAL A 91 5.23 19.87 6.14
N THR A 92 4.65 19.65 4.96
CA THR A 92 4.62 20.65 3.88
C THR A 92 3.21 21.24 3.74
N PRO A 93 3.07 22.44 3.16
CA PRO A 93 1.75 23.04 2.94
C PRO A 93 0.79 22.12 2.20
N LEU A 94 1.29 21.32 1.25
CA LEU A 94 0.46 20.38 0.49
C LEU A 94 -0.08 19.23 1.35
N HIS A 95 0.75 18.65 2.24
CA HIS A 95 0.29 17.62 3.17
C HIS A 95 -0.72 18.19 4.18
N LEU A 96 -0.50 19.40 4.67
CA LEU A 96 -1.45 20.09 5.55
C LEU A 96 -2.78 20.37 4.85
N CYS A 97 -2.75 20.79 3.58
CA CYS A 97 -3.95 20.96 2.76
C CYS A 97 -4.69 19.64 2.57
N LEU A 98 -3.98 18.53 2.30
CA LEU A 98 -4.61 17.21 2.17
C LEU A 98 -5.26 16.77 3.48
N VAL A 99 -4.56 16.86 4.61
CA VAL A 99 -5.11 16.51 5.92
C VAL A 99 -6.30 17.40 6.26
N GLY A 100 -6.17 18.71 6.07
CA GLY A 100 -7.26 19.67 6.28
C GLY A 100 -8.48 19.36 5.40
N TRP A 101 -8.26 19.00 4.13
CA TRP A 101 -9.34 18.61 3.22
C TRP A 101 -10.05 17.34 3.67
N LEU A 102 -9.31 16.31 4.10
CA LEU A 102 -9.90 15.07 4.62
C LEU A 102 -10.72 15.34 5.88
N LEU A 103 -10.25 16.21 6.78
CA LEU A 103 -11.01 16.62 7.96
C LEU A 103 -12.30 17.37 7.58
N ILE A 104 -12.25 18.28 6.62
CA ILE A 104 -13.44 18.97 6.10
C ILE A 104 -14.41 17.95 5.50
N ASN A 105 -13.93 17.04 4.64
CA ASN A 105 -14.75 16.00 4.03
C ASN A 105 -15.48 15.12 5.08
N ILE A 106 -14.84 14.78 6.19
CA ILE A 106 -15.46 14.01 7.28
C ILE A 106 -16.62 14.77 7.91
N VAL A 107 -16.49 16.09 8.12
CA VAL A 107 -17.56 16.93 8.70
C VAL A 107 -18.80 16.93 7.79
N PHE A 108 -18.59 16.93 6.48
CA PHE A 108 -19.64 16.94 5.46
C PHE A 108 -20.05 15.54 4.96
N SER A 109 -19.51 14.47 5.55
CA SER A 109 -19.85 13.09 5.20
C SER A 109 -21.29 12.75 5.56
N GLU A 110 -21.96 11.96 4.71
CA GLU A 110 -23.32 11.44 4.95
C GLU A 110 -23.36 10.55 6.20
N SER A 111 -22.28 9.78 6.45
CA SER A 111 -22.13 8.93 7.62
C SER A 111 -20.89 9.32 8.42
N ARG A 112 -21.01 10.41 9.19
CA ARG A 112 -19.91 10.99 9.99
C ARG A 112 -19.25 9.96 10.91
N GLY A 113 -20.05 9.16 11.62
CA GLY A 113 -19.53 8.15 12.56
C GLY A 113 -18.63 7.12 11.87
N VAL A 114 -19.10 6.59 10.74
CA VAL A 114 -18.36 5.61 9.93
C VAL A 114 -17.12 6.24 9.30
N SER A 115 -17.22 7.44 8.73
CA SER A 115 -16.07 8.15 8.17
C SER A 115 -14.99 8.48 9.20
N ILE A 116 -15.36 8.95 10.41
CA ILE A 116 -14.40 9.22 11.49
C ILE A 116 -13.65 7.94 11.87
N GLN A 117 -14.39 6.84 12.13
CA GLN A 117 -13.78 5.57 12.49
C GLN A 117 -12.83 5.09 11.37
N ARG A 118 -13.28 5.09 10.11
CA ARG A 118 -12.46 4.63 8.98
C ARG A 118 -11.22 5.51 8.79
N PHE A 119 -11.35 6.82 8.99
CA PHE A 119 -10.26 7.78 8.86
C PHE A 119 -9.19 7.60 9.93
N VAL A 120 -9.57 7.41 11.20
CA VAL A 120 -8.62 7.19 12.29
C VAL A 120 -7.70 6.01 11.96
N LEU A 121 -8.29 4.89 11.51
CA LEU A 121 -7.50 3.73 11.15
C LEU A 121 -6.59 4.00 9.94
N ALA A 122 -7.11 4.66 8.90
CA ALA A 122 -6.32 5.02 7.73
C ALA A 122 -5.13 5.93 8.06
N VAL A 123 -5.31 6.89 8.98
CA VAL A 123 -4.24 7.75 9.49
C VAL A 123 -3.20 6.93 10.27
N SER A 124 -3.63 6.00 11.14
CA SER A 124 -2.70 5.12 11.86
C SER A 124 -1.88 4.25 10.92
N VAL A 125 -2.51 3.63 9.92
CA VAL A 125 -1.84 2.77 8.93
C VAL A 125 -0.89 3.59 8.06
N THR A 126 -1.34 4.74 7.54
CA THR A 126 -0.54 5.60 6.66
C THR A 126 0.64 6.21 7.41
N SER A 127 0.43 6.67 8.65
CA SER A 127 1.53 7.18 9.48
C SER A 127 2.56 6.09 9.76
N LEU A 128 2.14 4.89 10.15
CA LEU A 128 3.07 3.79 10.38
C LEU A 128 3.84 3.40 9.11
N ALA A 129 3.17 3.34 7.95
CA ALA A 129 3.82 3.10 6.65
C ALA A 129 4.88 4.16 6.32
N MET A 130 4.55 5.43 6.54
CA MET A 130 5.45 6.56 6.28
C MET A 130 6.63 6.59 7.25
N LEU A 131 6.46 6.14 8.49
CA LEU A 131 7.52 6.14 9.50
C LEU A 131 8.42 4.90 9.43
N LEU A 132 7.94 3.79 8.87
CA LEU A 132 8.65 2.52 8.86
C LEU A 132 10.07 2.60 8.29
N PRO A 133 10.37 3.31 7.17
CA PRO A 133 11.74 3.45 6.68
C PRO A 133 12.72 4.06 7.67
N LEU A 134 12.23 4.82 8.67
CA LEU A 134 13.03 5.44 9.72
C LEU A 134 13.13 4.57 10.97
N LEU A 135 12.39 3.46 11.07
CA LEU A 135 12.43 2.62 12.28
C LEU A 135 13.72 1.80 12.34
N PRO A 136 14.07 0.93 11.38
CA PRO A 136 15.32 0.19 11.48
C PRO A 136 16.52 1.15 11.40
N PRO A 137 17.52 1.01 12.31
CA PRO A 137 18.63 1.95 12.39
C PRO A 137 19.56 1.89 11.17
N THR A 138 19.57 0.77 10.45
CA THR A 138 20.46 0.55 9.30
C THR A 138 19.76 -0.06 8.10
N GLN A 139 20.26 0.17 6.88
CA GLN A 139 19.71 -0.41 5.67
C GLN A 139 19.78 -1.94 5.72
N ARG A 140 20.83 -2.50 6.35
CA ARG A 140 20.94 -3.94 6.61
C ARG A 140 19.81 -4.44 7.50
N THR A 141 19.54 -3.77 8.62
CA THR A 141 18.44 -4.17 9.53
C THR A 141 17.07 -3.96 8.89
N PHE A 142 16.89 -2.90 8.10
CA PHE A 142 15.70 -2.69 7.28
C PHE A 142 15.48 -3.84 6.31
N ASN A 143 16.51 -4.26 5.58
CA ASN A 143 16.45 -5.37 4.65
C ASN A 143 16.11 -6.69 5.35
N LEU A 144 16.63 -6.92 6.56
CA LEU A 144 16.31 -8.10 7.37
C LEU A 144 14.87 -8.07 7.88
N CYS A 145 14.35 -6.92 8.33
CA CYS A 145 12.96 -6.78 8.76
C CYS A 145 12.01 -7.04 7.59
N LEU A 146 12.28 -6.42 6.44
CA LEU A 146 11.48 -6.56 5.22
C LEU A 146 11.51 -7.99 4.68
N GLY A 147 12.70 -8.58 4.54
CA GLY A 147 12.87 -9.95 4.05
C GLY A 147 12.35 -11.01 5.02
N GLY A 148 12.55 -10.82 6.33
CA GLY A 148 12.03 -11.70 7.37
C GLY A 148 10.50 -11.72 7.39
N ALA A 149 9.85 -10.55 7.37
CA ALA A 149 8.39 -10.48 7.30
C ALA A 149 7.83 -11.09 6.01
N ALA A 150 8.50 -10.87 4.86
CA ALA A 150 8.14 -11.48 3.59
C ALA A 150 8.22 -13.01 3.63
N LEU A 151 9.30 -13.57 4.20
CA LEU A 151 9.46 -15.02 4.35
C LEU A 151 8.42 -15.62 5.29
N VAL A 152 8.11 -14.96 6.40
CA VAL A 152 7.05 -15.41 7.33
C VAL A 152 5.71 -15.47 6.60
N LEU A 153 5.34 -14.42 5.87
CA LEU A 153 4.11 -14.42 5.07
C LEU A 153 4.11 -15.57 4.04
N LEU A 154 5.20 -15.73 3.28
CA LEU A 154 5.30 -16.78 2.26
C LEU A 154 5.16 -18.18 2.89
N VAL A 155 5.85 -18.44 4.00
CA VAL A 155 5.74 -19.70 4.75
C VAL A 155 4.29 -19.94 5.19
N LEU A 156 3.63 -18.93 5.77
CA LEU A 156 2.23 -19.04 6.16
C LEU A 156 1.32 -19.36 4.96
N CYS A 157 1.49 -18.64 3.85
CA CYS A 157 0.70 -18.86 2.64
C CYS A 157 0.89 -20.27 2.06
N TYR A 158 2.13 -20.75 1.96
CA TYR A 158 2.42 -22.10 1.47
C TYR A 158 1.93 -23.18 2.42
N LEU A 159 2.15 -23.04 3.73
CA LEU A 159 1.60 -23.96 4.73
C LEU A 159 0.08 -23.98 4.67
N GLY A 160 -0.57 -22.83 4.49
CA GLY A 160 -2.01 -22.75 4.31
C GLY A 160 -2.48 -23.53 3.08
N VAL A 161 -1.83 -23.35 1.93
CA VAL A 161 -2.17 -24.08 0.70
C VAL A 161 -2.02 -25.60 0.87
N PHE A 162 -0.96 -26.07 1.53
CA PHE A 162 -0.69 -27.51 1.66
C PHE A 162 -1.46 -28.19 2.81
N LEU A 163 -1.61 -27.53 3.95
CA LEU A 163 -2.22 -28.11 5.15
C LEU A 163 -3.72 -27.82 5.27
N ALA A 164 -4.17 -26.70 4.70
CA ALA A 164 -5.53 -26.22 4.85
C ALA A 164 -6.04 -25.55 3.55
N PRO A 165 -6.06 -26.30 2.43
CA PRO A 165 -6.41 -25.78 1.10
C PRO A 165 -7.78 -25.09 1.06
N GLN A 166 -8.74 -25.57 1.85
CA GLN A 166 -10.09 -25.00 1.96
C GLN A 166 -10.12 -23.55 2.48
N TYR A 167 -9.09 -23.10 3.20
CA TYR A 167 -8.98 -21.73 3.70
C TYR A 167 -7.96 -20.87 2.94
N SER A 168 -7.20 -21.48 2.02
CA SER A 168 -6.05 -20.82 1.36
C SER A 168 -6.15 -20.81 -0.16
N MET A 169 -7.10 -21.55 -0.72
CA MET A 169 -7.49 -21.49 -2.12
C MET A 169 -8.98 -21.15 -2.22
N HIS A 170 -9.37 -20.56 -3.34
CA HIS A 170 -10.78 -20.48 -3.70
C HIS A 170 -11.32 -21.88 -3.98
N THR A 171 -12.53 -22.15 -3.52
CA THR A 171 -13.19 -23.44 -3.68
C THR A 171 -14.52 -23.29 -4.39
N ALA A 172 -15.00 -24.37 -5.02
CA ALA A 172 -16.33 -24.39 -5.62
C ALA A 172 -17.47 -24.27 -4.58
N LEU A 173 -17.14 -24.34 -3.29
CA LEU A 173 -18.06 -24.18 -2.16
C LEU A 173 -18.09 -22.75 -1.62
N ASP A 174 -17.27 -21.85 -2.16
CA ASP A 174 -17.26 -20.44 -1.75
C ASP A 174 -18.64 -19.83 -2.07
N LEU A 175 -19.21 -19.09 -1.12
CA LEU A 175 -20.54 -18.47 -1.28
C LEU A 175 -20.55 -17.42 -2.40
N THR A 176 -19.40 -16.76 -2.60
CA THR A 176 -19.18 -15.75 -3.63
C THR A 176 -18.14 -16.23 -4.62
N GLU A 177 -18.44 -16.08 -5.91
CA GLU A 177 -17.52 -16.35 -7.02
C GLU A 177 -16.92 -17.79 -7.08
N PRO A 178 -17.74 -18.86 -7.02
CA PRO A 178 -17.26 -20.25 -7.05
C PRO A 178 -16.50 -20.62 -8.33
N GLN A 179 -16.65 -19.82 -9.41
CA GLN A 179 -15.87 -19.94 -10.65
C GLN A 179 -14.36 -19.73 -10.47
N LEU A 180 -13.91 -19.19 -9.34
CA LEU A 180 -12.50 -18.97 -9.02
C LEU A 180 -11.81 -20.21 -8.43
N ALA A 181 -12.52 -21.34 -8.32
CA ALA A 181 -12.02 -22.56 -7.71
C ALA A 181 -10.63 -22.97 -8.25
N GLY A 182 -9.70 -23.19 -7.34
CA GLY A 182 -8.30 -23.54 -7.64
C GLY A 182 -7.32 -22.37 -7.60
N ASP A 183 -7.80 -21.12 -7.66
CA ASP A 183 -6.93 -19.94 -7.53
C ASP A 183 -6.43 -19.79 -6.08
N TRP A 184 -5.13 -19.55 -5.92
CA TRP A 184 -4.51 -19.37 -4.61
C TRP A 184 -4.81 -17.99 -4.03
N ARG A 185 -5.20 -17.95 -2.75
CA ARG A 185 -5.38 -16.71 -1.97
C ARG A 185 -4.55 -16.64 -0.69
N GLY A 186 -3.91 -17.73 -0.27
CA GLY A 186 -3.00 -17.75 0.89
C GLY A 186 -3.72 -17.34 2.18
N SER A 187 -3.08 -16.52 3.02
CA SER A 187 -3.72 -15.99 4.23
C SER A 187 -4.82 -14.95 3.95
N PHE A 188 -4.97 -14.49 2.71
CA PHE A 188 -5.88 -13.41 2.34
C PHE A 188 -7.29 -13.90 2.06
N GLY A 189 -8.26 -12.99 2.18
CA GLY A 189 -9.67 -13.28 1.85
C GLY A 189 -9.95 -13.41 0.36
N HIS A 190 -9.05 -12.98 -0.52
CA HIS A 190 -9.27 -13.04 -1.96
C HIS A 190 -7.97 -13.11 -2.76
N LYS A 191 -7.99 -13.78 -3.93
CA LYS A 191 -6.86 -13.82 -4.87
C LYS A 191 -6.42 -12.43 -5.37
N ASN A 192 -7.36 -11.48 -5.42
CA ASN A 192 -7.13 -10.11 -5.88
C ASN A 192 -6.37 -9.26 -4.84
N ILE A 193 -6.33 -9.69 -3.57
CA ILE A 193 -5.47 -9.12 -2.53
C ILE A 193 -4.12 -9.85 -2.53
N ALA A 194 -4.13 -11.18 -2.64
CA ALA A 194 -2.91 -11.99 -2.63
C ALA A 194 -1.97 -11.65 -3.80
N SER A 195 -2.49 -11.59 -5.02
CA SER A 195 -1.69 -11.39 -6.23
C SER A 195 -0.84 -10.10 -6.24
N PRO A 196 -1.37 -8.89 -5.95
CA PRO A 196 -0.54 -7.69 -5.91
C PRO A 196 0.47 -7.70 -4.75
N VAL A 197 0.16 -8.35 -3.62
CA VAL A 197 1.13 -8.53 -2.52
C VAL A 197 2.31 -9.38 -3.00
N MET A 198 2.04 -10.50 -3.69
CA MET A 198 3.10 -11.34 -4.24
C MET A 198 3.93 -10.58 -5.28
N THR A 199 3.33 -9.74 -6.12
CA THR A 199 4.07 -8.86 -7.04
C THR A 199 5.06 -7.95 -6.30
N ILE A 200 4.63 -7.32 -5.19
CA ILE A 200 5.53 -6.49 -4.37
C ILE A 200 6.65 -7.34 -3.76
N LEU A 201 6.34 -8.54 -3.26
CA LEU A 201 7.36 -9.44 -2.72
C LEU A 201 8.37 -9.90 -3.78
N VAL A 202 7.95 -10.11 -5.03
CA VAL A 202 8.87 -10.36 -6.14
C VAL A 202 9.88 -9.21 -6.28
N TYR A 203 9.41 -7.96 -6.25
CA TYR A 203 10.31 -6.79 -6.32
C TYR A 203 11.25 -6.71 -5.10
N VAL A 204 10.74 -7.00 -3.91
CA VAL A 204 11.56 -7.06 -2.68
C VAL A 204 12.65 -8.13 -2.82
N GLY A 205 12.30 -9.33 -3.29
CA GLY A 205 13.25 -10.42 -3.53
C GLY A 205 14.34 -10.02 -4.54
N ILE A 206 13.96 -9.44 -5.67
CA ILE A 206 14.90 -8.94 -6.70
C ILE A 206 15.82 -7.85 -6.12
N TYR A 207 15.29 -6.92 -5.33
CA TYR A 207 16.08 -5.91 -4.64
C TYR A 207 17.10 -6.54 -3.69
N LEU A 208 16.66 -7.49 -2.85
CA LEU A 208 17.50 -8.19 -1.89
C LEU A 208 18.64 -8.96 -2.56
N CYS A 209 18.39 -9.58 -3.73
CA CYS A 209 19.44 -10.14 -4.59
C CYS A 209 20.47 -9.08 -4.97
N GLY A 210 20.01 -7.92 -5.44
CA GLY A 210 20.85 -6.82 -5.92
C GLY A 210 21.72 -6.17 -4.84
N VAL A 211 21.38 -6.34 -3.56
CA VAL A 211 22.17 -5.84 -2.41
C VAL A 211 22.95 -6.95 -1.67
N GLY A 212 23.14 -8.11 -2.31
CA GLY A 212 24.02 -9.18 -1.81
C GLY A 212 23.37 -10.23 -0.91
N SER A 213 22.04 -10.26 -0.80
CA SER A 213 21.33 -11.31 -0.08
C SER A 213 21.07 -12.54 -0.97
N PHE A 214 22.11 -13.34 -1.20
CA PHE A 214 22.11 -14.41 -2.20
C PHE A 214 21.20 -15.62 -1.89
N VAL A 215 20.71 -15.77 -0.66
CA VAL A 215 19.78 -16.85 -0.28
C VAL A 215 18.36 -16.32 -0.12
N MET A 216 18.18 -15.32 0.76
CA MET A 216 16.86 -14.77 1.08
C MET A 216 16.23 -14.05 -0.12
N GLY A 217 17.00 -13.27 -0.88
CA GLY A 217 16.48 -12.56 -2.05
C GLY A 217 15.90 -13.49 -3.12
N PRO A 218 16.68 -14.46 -3.64
CA PRO A 218 16.17 -15.39 -4.63
C PRO A 218 15.03 -16.27 -4.11
N ALA A 219 15.09 -16.70 -2.84
CA ALA A 219 14.01 -17.48 -2.24
C ALA A 219 12.69 -16.70 -2.22
N ILE A 220 12.71 -15.44 -1.76
CA ILE A 220 11.50 -14.58 -1.76
C ILE A 220 10.99 -14.38 -3.18
N ALA A 221 11.86 -14.02 -4.13
CA ALA A 221 11.46 -13.75 -5.51
C ALA A 221 10.85 -15.00 -6.19
N ALA A 222 11.46 -16.17 -6.01
CA ALA A 222 10.98 -17.42 -6.59
C ALA A 222 9.66 -17.88 -5.96
N LEU A 223 9.59 -17.91 -4.62
CA LEU A 223 8.39 -18.33 -3.90
C LEU A 223 7.21 -17.38 -4.18
N ALA A 224 7.42 -16.06 -4.12
CA ALA A 224 6.38 -15.10 -4.44
C ALA A 224 5.96 -15.17 -5.92
N GLY A 225 6.91 -15.37 -6.84
CA GLY A 225 6.63 -15.49 -8.27
C GLY A 225 5.82 -16.75 -8.60
N ILE A 226 6.16 -17.89 -8.00
CA ILE A 226 5.38 -19.14 -8.14
C ILE A 226 3.98 -18.93 -7.58
N PHE A 227 3.86 -18.37 -6.36
CA PHE A 227 2.56 -18.10 -5.74
C PHE A 227 1.71 -17.19 -6.63
N LEU A 228 2.28 -16.12 -7.18
CA LEU A 228 1.62 -15.17 -8.09
C LEU A 228 1.03 -15.86 -9.33
N ILE A 229 1.74 -16.83 -9.91
CA ILE A 229 1.24 -17.60 -11.06
C ILE A 229 -0.01 -18.38 -10.66
N PHE A 230 0.03 -19.04 -9.50
CA PHE A 230 -1.08 -19.86 -8.99
C PHE A 230 -2.26 -19.05 -8.43
N THR A 231 -2.11 -17.73 -8.19
CA THR A 231 -3.27 -16.91 -7.84
C THR A 231 -4.21 -16.65 -9.02
N GLY A 232 -3.81 -16.99 -10.26
CA GLY A 232 -4.61 -16.69 -11.46
C GLY A 232 -4.80 -15.18 -11.71
N GLY A 233 -3.98 -14.33 -11.08
CA GLY A 233 -4.11 -12.88 -11.07
C GLY A 233 -3.55 -12.24 -12.33
N LYS A 234 -4.32 -12.25 -13.43
CA LYS A 234 -3.88 -11.77 -14.76
C LYS A 234 -3.29 -10.35 -14.71
N THR A 235 -4.02 -9.41 -14.11
CA THR A 235 -3.61 -8.00 -14.00
C THR A 235 -2.29 -7.85 -13.23
N SER A 236 -2.21 -8.40 -12.01
CA SER A 236 -1.01 -8.34 -11.16
C SER A 236 0.21 -8.99 -11.81
N THR A 237 0.02 -10.09 -12.55
CA THR A 237 1.09 -10.81 -13.24
C THR A 237 1.64 -9.99 -14.42
N VAL A 238 0.76 -9.43 -15.25
CA VAL A 238 1.17 -8.56 -16.36
C VAL A 238 1.85 -7.29 -15.83
N LEU A 239 1.27 -6.66 -14.82
CA LEU A 239 1.84 -5.47 -14.19
C LEU A 239 3.17 -5.77 -13.51
N CYS A 240 3.39 -6.98 -12.95
CA CYS A 240 4.66 -7.38 -12.35
C CYS A 240 5.83 -7.17 -13.33
N LEU A 241 5.70 -7.71 -14.55
CA LEU A 241 6.75 -7.63 -15.56
C LEU A 241 6.82 -6.25 -16.21
N ALA A 242 5.67 -5.70 -16.59
CA ALA A 242 5.58 -4.41 -17.28
C ALA A 242 6.14 -3.28 -16.41
N ILE A 243 5.82 -3.26 -15.12
CA ILE A 243 6.27 -2.21 -14.21
C ILE A 243 7.74 -2.38 -13.84
N TYR A 244 8.24 -3.61 -13.68
CA TYR A 244 9.68 -3.80 -13.47
C TYR A 244 10.51 -3.30 -14.67
N ALA A 245 10.04 -3.55 -15.89
CA ALA A 245 10.64 -3.02 -17.11
C ALA A 245 10.54 -1.49 -17.17
N LEU A 246 9.35 -0.92 -16.89
CA LEU A 246 9.13 0.53 -16.85
C LEU A 246 10.02 1.22 -15.80
N ALA A 247 10.08 0.69 -14.59
CA ALA A 247 10.93 1.20 -13.52
C ALA A 247 12.41 1.12 -13.89
N SER A 248 12.84 0.07 -14.59
CA SER A 248 14.21 -0.05 -15.10
C SER A 248 14.50 0.97 -16.20
N LEU A 249 13.56 1.25 -17.10
CA LEU A 249 13.66 2.30 -18.12
C LEU A 249 13.74 3.70 -17.47
N VAL A 250 12.87 3.97 -16.49
CA VAL A 250 12.88 5.23 -15.72
C VAL A 250 14.19 5.39 -14.94
N TYR A 251 14.73 4.30 -14.39
CA TYR A 251 16.00 4.31 -13.66
C TYR A 251 17.18 4.71 -14.55
N VAL A 252 17.26 4.24 -15.80
CA VAL A 252 18.37 4.60 -16.72
C VAL A 252 18.16 5.94 -17.43
N THR A 253 16.95 6.50 -17.38
CA THR A 253 16.63 7.78 -18.02
C THR A 253 17.20 8.94 -17.20
N PRO A 254 17.97 9.90 -17.77
CA PRO A 254 18.60 10.97 -16.98
C PRO A 254 17.67 12.14 -16.66
N GLY A 255 16.79 12.53 -17.59
CA GLY A 255 16.01 13.76 -17.52
C GLY A 255 14.64 13.59 -16.83
N LEU A 256 14.34 14.43 -15.84
CA LEU A 256 13.05 14.40 -15.12
C LEU A 256 11.84 14.55 -16.06
N TRP A 257 11.94 15.40 -17.09
CA TRP A 257 10.84 15.59 -18.04
C TRP A 257 10.52 14.31 -18.82
N LEU A 258 11.54 13.61 -19.31
CA LEU A 258 11.35 12.34 -20.02
C LEU A 258 10.82 11.26 -19.06
N LYS A 259 11.29 11.21 -17.81
CA LYS A 259 10.71 10.33 -16.78
C LYS A 259 9.22 10.60 -16.57
N ARG A 260 8.80 11.88 -16.51
CA ARG A 260 7.38 12.26 -16.38
C ARG A 260 6.56 11.74 -17.56
N LEU A 261 7.06 11.88 -18.79
CA LEU A 261 6.37 11.34 -19.97
C LEU A 261 6.24 9.82 -19.90
N ILE A 262 7.35 9.11 -19.64
CA ILE A 262 7.39 7.65 -19.55
C ILE A 262 6.45 7.13 -18.45
N CYS A 263 6.39 7.79 -17.29
CA CYS A 263 5.55 7.35 -16.17
C CYS A 263 4.08 7.70 -16.37
N PHE A 264 3.76 8.93 -16.80
CA PHE A 264 2.41 9.48 -16.71
C PHE A 264 1.62 9.40 -18.01
N VAL A 265 2.25 9.46 -19.19
CA VAL A 265 1.50 9.34 -20.46
C VAL A 265 0.79 7.98 -20.55
N PRO A 266 1.45 6.83 -20.31
CA PRO A 266 0.75 5.54 -20.39
C PRO A 266 -0.31 5.39 -19.30
N LEU A 267 -0.09 5.94 -18.10
CA LEU A 267 -1.07 5.95 -17.01
C LEU A 267 -2.33 6.76 -17.38
N ILE A 268 -2.16 7.94 -17.99
CA ILE A 268 -3.25 8.77 -18.47
C ILE A 268 -4.01 8.05 -19.59
N VAL A 269 -3.28 7.50 -20.58
CA VAL A 269 -3.88 6.72 -21.67
C VAL A 269 -4.68 5.54 -21.13
N MET A 270 -4.15 4.81 -20.15
CA MET A 270 -4.84 3.70 -19.51
C MET A 270 -6.15 4.15 -18.84
N ASN A 271 -6.16 5.27 -18.10
CA ASN A 271 -7.38 5.79 -17.48
C ASN A 271 -8.39 6.35 -18.51
N LEU A 272 -7.91 6.95 -19.60
CA LEU A 272 -8.76 7.43 -20.70
C LEU A 272 -9.41 6.28 -21.46
N LEU A 273 -8.67 5.20 -21.75
CA LEU A 273 -9.21 4.02 -22.44
C LEU A 273 -10.09 3.15 -21.52
N THR A 274 -10.03 3.32 -20.21
CA THR A 274 -10.87 2.60 -19.24
C THR A 274 -12.05 3.48 -18.84
N VAL A 275 -11.96 4.19 -17.71
CA VAL A 275 -13.03 5.07 -17.19
C VAL A 275 -13.42 6.16 -18.20
N GLY A 276 -12.46 6.71 -18.95
CA GLY A 276 -12.74 7.72 -19.98
C GLY A 276 -13.58 7.21 -21.16
N SER A 277 -13.55 5.89 -21.44
CA SER A 277 -14.35 5.29 -22.52
C SER A 277 -15.86 5.40 -22.27
N VAL A 278 -16.25 5.47 -20.99
CA VAL A 278 -17.64 5.64 -20.55
C VAL A 278 -18.11 7.09 -20.74
N LEU A 279 -17.23 8.06 -20.53
CA LEU A 279 -17.55 9.49 -20.65
C LEU A 279 -17.60 9.99 -22.09
N SER A 280 -16.88 9.33 -23.01
CA SER A 280 -16.71 9.79 -24.38
C SER A 280 -17.06 8.70 -25.39
N PRO A 281 -18.09 8.90 -26.24
CA PRO A 281 -18.41 7.97 -27.33
C PRO A 281 -17.23 7.71 -28.27
N ALA A 282 -16.35 8.69 -28.46
CA ALA A 282 -15.15 8.54 -29.29
C ALA A 282 -14.14 7.57 -28.66
N LEU A 283 -13.86 7.70 -27.36
CA LEU A 283 -13.01 6.76 -26.63
C LEU A 283 -13.68 5.37 -26.54
N GLY A 284 -15.00 5.32 -26.37
CA GLY A 284 -15.81 4.10 -26.46
C GLY A 284 -15.73 3.42 -27.84
N ALA A 285 -15.62 4.18 -28.92
CA ALA A 285 -15.44 3.62 -30.26
C ALA A 285 -14.01 3.07 -30.45
N LEU A 286 -12.99 3.79 -29.99
CA LEU A 286 -11.59 3.35 -30.05
C LEU A 286 -11.36 2.05 -29.28
N THR A 287 -11.97 1.93 -28.11
CA THR A 287 -11.86 0.72 -27.26
C THR A 287 -12.49 -0.51 -27.90
N ARG A 288 -13.60 -0.37 -28.63
CA ARG A 288 -14.23 -1.49 -29.38
C ARG A 288 -13.39 -2.01 -30.54
N LEU A 289 -12.41 -1.23 -31.00
CA LEU A 289 -11.45 -1.67 -32.03
C LEU A 289 -10.29 -2.49 -31.45
N LEU A 290 -10.12 -2.50 -30.12
CA LEU A 290 -9.10 -3.29 -29.46
C LEU A 290 -9.53 -4.76 -29.38
N PRO A 291 -8.60 -5.71 -29.55
CA PRO A 291 -8.88 -7.14 -29.45
C PRO A 291 -9.11 -7.61 -28.00
N LEU A 292 -9.02 -6.70 -27.02
CA LEU A 292 -9.16 -6.95 -25.59
C LEU A 292 -10.25 -6.05 -25.02
N ASP A 293 -11.06 -6.59 -24.10
CA ASP A 293 -12.04 -5.81 -23.34
C ASP A 293 -11.33 -4.85 -22.36
N PRO A 294 -11.39 -3.53 -22.58
CA PRO A 294 -10.74 -2.55 -21.71
C PRO A 294 -11.53 -2.26 -20.43
N THR A 295 -12.75 -2.80 -20.28
CA THR A 295 -13.52 -2.71 -19.03
C THR A 295 -13.07 -3.75 -18.00
N PHE A 296 -12.08 -4.58 -18.33
CA PHE A 296 -11.43 -5.55 -17.45
C PHE A 296 -12.41 -6.49 -16.73
N THR A 297 -13.57 -6.81 -17.35
CA THR A 297 -14.68 -7.70 -16.91
C THR A 297 -16.08 -7.02 -16.94
N GLY A 298 -16.37 -6.10 -17.86
CA GLY A 298 -17.71 -5.48 -17.94
C GLY A 298 -18.02 -4.44 -16.86
N ARG A 299 -16.99 -3.77 -16.31
CA ARG A 299 -17.13 -2.79 -15.20
C ARG A 299 -17.74 -1.43 -15.60
N SER A 300 -18.20 -1.28 -16.85
CA SER A 300 -18.73 -0.01 -17.37
C SER A 300 -19.91 0.52 -16.56
N ALA A 301 -20.86 -0.33 -16.17
CA ALA A 301 -22.02 0.08 -15.38
C ALA A 301 -21.64 0.65 -14.00
N ILE A 302 -20.64 0.06 -13.34
CA ILE A 302 -20.12 0.55 -12.05
C ILE A 302 -19.46 1.92 -12.24
N TRP A 303 -18.72 2.10 -13.33
CA TRP A 303 -18.09 3.39 -13.65
C TRP A 303 -19.11 4.46 -14.01
N GLU A 304 -20.15 4.15 -14.77
CA GLU A 304 -21.27 5.06 -15.05
C GLU A 304 -21.91 5.56 -13.76
N PHE A 305 -22.22 4.64 -12.85
CA PHE A 305 -22.79 4.97 -11.54
C PHE A 305 -21.85 5.84 -10.71
N ALA A 306 -20.58 5.47 -10.60
CA ALA A 306 -19.59 6.24 -9.84
C ALA A 306 -19.38 7.64 -10.45
N LEU A 307 -19.34 7.76 -11.77
CA LEU A 307 -19.21 9.05 -12.46
C LEU A 307 -20.44 9.94 -12.24
N ALA A 308 -21.64 9.38 -12.25
CA ALA A 308 -22.87 10.10 -11.89
C ALA A 308 -22.78 10.63 -10.44
N ALA A 309 -22.32 9.79 -9.50
CA ALA A 309 -22.11 10.21 -8.12
C ALA A 309 -21.06 11.34 -7.98
N VAL A 310 -19.97 11.30 -8.76
CA VAL A 310 -19.00 12.41 -8.82
C VAL A 310 -19.68 13.69 -9.32
N ALA A 311 -20.52 13.60 -10.34
CA ALA A 311 -21.23 14.75 -10.90
C ALA A 311 -22.22 15.40 -9.91
N GLU A 312 -22.80 14.61 -9.01
CA GLU A 312 -23.70 15.12 -7.95
C GLU A 312 -22.97 15.97 -6.89
N LYS A 313 -21.78 15.53 -6.45
CA LYS A 313 -20.99 16.20 -5.39
C LYS A 313 -19.52 16.37 -5.79
N PRO A 314 -19.21 17.15 -6.85
CA PRO A 314 -17.87 17.19 -7.44
C PRO A 314 -16.82 17.84 -6.55
N ILE A 315 -17.24 18.74 -5.67
CA ILE A 315 -16.33 19.46 -4.77
C ILE A 315 -16.06 18.61 -3.54
N ILE A 316 -17.07 18.33 -2.71
CA ILE A 316 -16.85 17.71 -1.40
C ILE A 316 -16.81 16.18 -1.45
N GLY A 317 -17.43 15.54 -2.44
CA GLY A 317 -17.63 14.09 -2.49
C GLY A 317 -18.77 13.60 -1.57
N HIS A 318 -18.87 12.28 -1.41
CA HIS A 318 -19.92 11.63 -0.61
C HIS A 318 -19.47 11.25 0.80
N GLY A 319 -18.21 11.55 1.16
CA GLY A 319 -17.64 11.27 2.46
C GLY A 319 -16.66 10.10 2.43
N TYR A 320 -15.58 10.25 3.19
CA TYR A 320 -14.47 9.31 3.21
C TYR A 320 -14.94 7.90 3.56
N ALA A 321 -14.72 6.98 2.61
CA ALA A 321 -15.00 5.56 2.69
C ALA A 321 -16.39 5.25 3.25
N ALA A 322 -17.44 6.02 2.90
CA ALA A 322 -18.82 5.75 3.34
C ALA A 322 -19.78 5.47 2.18
N PHE A 323 -19.41 5.86 0.96
CA PHE A 323 -20.29 5.84 -0.21
C PHE A 323 -20.82 4.43 -0.57
N TRP A 324 -19.94 3.44 -0.63
CA TRP A 324 -20.29 2.10 -1.15
C TRP A 324 -21.14 1.26 -0.19
N ASP A 325 -21.17 1.58 1.11
CA ASP A 325 -21.93 0.82 2.11
C ASP A 325 -23.45 0.89 1.89
N ASP A 326 -23.93 1.94 1.20
CA ASP A 326 -25.35 2.26 1.03
C ASP A 326 -25.85 2.03 -0.42
N VAL A 327 -24.98 1.53 -1.30
CA VAL A 327 -25.30 1.36 -2.74
C VAL A 327 -26.41 0.35 -2.96
N THR A 328 -26.49 -0.70 -2.13
CA THR A 328 -27.57 -1.68 -2.19
C THR A 328 -28.94 -1.04 -1.94
N ALA A 329 -29.04 -0.11 -0.98
CA ALA A 329 -30.28 0.62 -0.72
C ALA A 329 -30.66 1.57 -1.87
N ARG A 330 -29.68 2.17 -2.54
CA ARG A 330 -29.88 3.14 -3.63
C ARG A 330 -30.24 2.50 -4.98
N GLN A 331 -29.71 1.32 -5.28
CA GLN A 331 -29.72 0.73 -6.63
C GLN A 331 -30.48 -0.59 -6.75
N THR A 332 -30.74 -1.34 -5.67
CA THR A 332 -31.64 -2.52 -5.73
C THR A 332 -33.07 -2.13 -6.12
N ALA A 333 -33.49 -0.89 -5.83
CA ALA A 333 -34.75 -0.31 -6.30
C ALA A 333 -34.82 -0.10 -7.83
N GLN A 334 -33.69 -0.14 -8.55
CA GLN A 334 -33.59 0.06 -9.99
C GLN A 334 -33.26 -1.22 -10.78
N GLY A 335 -33.19 -2.39 -10.12
CA GLY A 335 -33.02 -3.69 -10.79
C GLY A 335 -31.59 -4.04 -11.23
N SER A 336 -30.58 -3.32 -10.73
CA SER A 336 -29.17 -3.56 -11.06
C SER A 336 -28.58 -4.72 -10.24
N GLU A 337 -28.41 -5.91 -10.83
CA GLU A 337 -27.82 -7.09 -10.15
C GLU A 337 -26.38 -6.86 -9.64
N TRP A 338 -25.61 -5.96 -10.26
CA TRP A 338 -24.25 -5.63 -9.80
C TRP A 338 -24.23 -4.84 -8.48
N ALA A 339 -25.33 -4.18 -8.12
CA ALA A 339 -25.40 -3.26 -6.98
C ALA A 339 -25.39 -3.97 -5.61
N THR A 340 -25.71 -5.26 -5.58
CA THR A 340 -25.63 -6.08 -4.36
C THR A 340 -24.21 -6.56 -4.06
N SER A 341 -23.32 -6.55 -5.05
CA SER A 341 -21.94 -7.05 -4.93
C SER A 341 -20.86 -5.97 -5.05
N ALA A 342 -21.18 -4.75 -5.48
CA ALA A 342 -20.19 -3.69 -5.70
C ALA A 342 -19.77 -3.00 -4.39
N ALA A 343 -18.53 -3.27 -3.95
CA ALA A 343 -17.91 -2.63 -2.79
C ALA A 343 -17.01 -1.44 -3.14
N HIS A 344 -16.66 -1.27 -4.42
CA HIS A 344 -15.82 -0.18 -4.92
C HIS A 344 -15.88 -0.06 -6.45
N SER A 345 -15.35 1.03 -6.99
CA SER A 345 -15.28 1.28 -8.44
C SER A 345 -14.23 0.46 -9.21
N HIS A 346 -13.35 -0.26 -8.50
CA HIS A 346 -12.16 -0.88 -9.10
C HIS A 346 -11.28 0.11 -9.87
N ASN A 347 -11.21 1.35 -9.39
CA ASN A 347 -10.29 2.36 -9.88
C ASN A 347 -10.08 3.36 -8.73
N SER A 348 -8.88 3.35 -8.16
CA SER A 348 -8.53 4.19 -7.01
C SER A 348 -8.77 5.68 -7.27
N TYR A 349 -8.57 6.17 -8.50
CA TYR A 349 -8.75 7.59 -8.82
C TYR A 349 -10.22 7.98 -8.87
N LEU A 350 -11.06 7.14 -9.48
CA LEU A 350 -12.52 7.32 -9.52
C LEU A 350 -13.11 7.20 -8.11
N ASP A 351 -12.65 6.24 -7.31
CA ASP A 351 -13.11 6.05 -5.94
C ASP A 351 -12.80 7.26 -5.04
N LEU A 352 -11.61 7.84 -5.19
CA LEU A 352 -11.25 9.08 -4.50
C LEU A 352 -12.09 10.26 -4.98
N ALA A 353 -12.37 10.39 -6.28
CA ALA A 353 -13.25 11.44 -6.77
C ALA A 353 -14.66 11.33 -6.16
N VAL A 354 -15.19 10.11 -6.01
CA VAL A 354 -16.49 9.87 -5.38
C VAL A 354 -16.46 10.23 -3.89
N THR A 355 -15.43 9.78 -3.17
CA THR A 355 -15.40 9.87 -1.70
C THR A 355 -14.98 11.25 -1.18
N ILE A 356 -13.94 11.84 -1.78
CA ILE A 356 -13.31 13.10 -1.30
C ILE A 356 -13.38 14.24 -2.32
N GLY A 357 -14.08 14.05 -3.43
CA GLY A 357 -14.27 15.05 -4.48
C GLY A 357 -13.02 15.32 -5.32
N LEU A 358 -13.19 16.10 -6.39
CA LEU A 358 -12.11 16.46 -7.31
C LEU A 358 -10.97 17.26 -6.66
N PRO A 359 -11.21 18.21 -5.74
CA PRO A 359 -10.13 18.88 -5.01
C PRO A 359 -9.32 17.91 -4.14
N GLY A 360 -9.98 16.96 -3.47
CA GLY A 360 -9.31 15.93 -2.67
C GLY A 360 -8.46 15.01 -3.55
N LEU A 361 -9.01 14.54 -4.67
CA LEU A 361 -8.28 13.77 -5.67
C LEU A 361 -7.07 14.55 -6.19
N LEU A 362 -7.20 15.84 -6.50
CA LEU A 362 -6.09 16.67 -6.94
C LEU A 362 -4.97 16.73 -5.90
N LEU A 363 -5.30 16.92 -4.62
CA LEU A 363 -4.32 16.92 -3.53
C LEU A 363 -3.62 15.55 -3.42
N VAL A 364 -4.35 14.45 -3.54
CA VAL A 364 -3.75 13.10 -3.57
C VAL A 364 -2.83 12.93 -4.78
N ILE A 365 -3.21 13.39 -5.97
CA ILE A 365 -2.36 13.34 -7.17
C ILE A 365 -1.07 14.12 -6.94
N LEU A 366 -1.16 15.34 -6.41
CA LEU A 366 0.02 16.17 -6.16
C LEU A 366 0.98 15.51 -5.15
N VAL A 367 0.45 14.95 -4.05
CA VAL A 367 1.24 14.33 -2.98
C VAL A 367 1.80 12.96 -3.37
N PHE A 368 0.95 12.07 -3.86
CA PHE A 368 1.27 10.65 -4.02
C PHE A 368 1.61 10.25 -5.46
N VAL A 369 1.21 11.04 -6.46
CA VAL A 369 1.47 10.73 -7.88
C VAL A 369 2.59 11.61 -8.44
N LEU A 370 2.62 12.92 -8.17
CA LEU A 370 3.62 13.78 -8.84
C LEU A 370 4.90 13.95 -8.02
N ALA A 371 4.80 14.18 -6.70
CA ALA A 371 5.96 14.45 -5.85
C ALA A 371 7.01 13.31 -5.79
N PRO A 372 6.64 12.01 -5.74
CA PRO A 372 7.62 10.93 -5.55
C PRO A 372 8.65 10.82 -6.68
N LEU A 373 8.27 11.14 -7.93
CA LEU A 373 9.21 11.11 -9.05
C LEU A 373 10.29 12.19 -8.95
N GLY A 374 9.95 13.36 -8.41
CA GLY A 374 10.92 14.42 -8.11
C GLY A 374 11.88 14.00 -6.99
N ASN A 375 11.35 13.34 -5.95
CA ASN A 375 12.16 12.76 -4.88
C ASN A 375 13.12 11.69 -5.42
N PHE A 376 12.67 10.81 -6.33
CA PHE A 376 13.52 9.82 -6.99
C PHE A 376 14.66 10.47 -7.80
N GLN A 377 14.36 11.53 -8.57
CA GLN A 377 15.40 12.27 -9.31
C GLN A 377 16.47 12.83 -8.37
N SER A 378 16.05 13.43 -7.25
CA SER A 378 16.98 13.95 -6.24
C SER A 378 17.81 12.84 -5.60
N ALA A 379 17.19 11.74 -5.19
CA ALA A 379 17.88 10.60 -4.58
C ALA A 379 18.95 10.01 -5.53
N GLN A 380 18.65 9.91 -6.82
CA GLN A 380 19.57 9.41 -7.84
C GLN A 380 20.77 10.36 -8.05
N ALA A 381 20.54 11.67 -8.10
CA ALA A 381 21.59 12.67 -8.30
C ALA A 381 22.64 12.65 -7.18
N HIS A 382 22.23 12.36 -5.95
CA HIS A 382 23.12 12.30 -4.78
C HIS A 382 23.73 10.91 -4.55
N ASN A 383 23.58 9.97 -5.48
CA ASN A 383 24.10 8.60 -5.41
C ASN A 383 23.67 7.80 -4.15
N ARG A 384 22.52 8.12 -3.56
CA ARG A 384 22.07 7.52 -2.29
C ARG A 384 21.36 6.19 -2.54
N SER A 385 21.86 5.10 -1.95
CA SER A 385 21.28 3.74 -1.95
C SER A 385 20.50 3.39 -3.22
N ARG A 386 21.17 3.42 -4.38
CA ARG A 386 20.55 3.31 -5.72
C ARG A 386 19.58 2.14 -5.86
N ALA A 387 19.92 0.99 -5.30
CA ALA A 387 19.09 -0.21 -5.33
C ALA A 387 17.78 -0.03 -4.54
N LEU A 388 17.84 0.60 -3.36
CA LEU A 388 16.67 0.85 -2.52
C LEU A 388 15.76 1.93 -3.14
N ALA A 389 16.35 2.98 -3.71
CA ALA A 389 15.59 3.97 -4.48
C ALA A 389 14.86 3.33 -5.68
N LYS A 390 15.50 2.37 -6.37
CA LYS A 390 14.87 1.61 -7.46
C LYS A 390 13.73 0.72 -6.95
N LEU A 391 13.88 0.05 -5.79
CA LEU A 391 12.80 -0.73 -5.17
C LEU A 391 11.57 0.17 -4.92
N PHE A 392 11.77 1.30 -4.23
CA PHE A 392 10.66 2.22 -3.94
C PHE A 392 10.04 2.81 -5.20
N LEU A 393 10.83 3.16 -6.21
CA LEU A 393 10.29 3.57 -7.53
C LEU A 393 9.41 2.48 -8.13
N THR A 394 9.84 1.22 -8.06
CA THR A 394 9.12 0.08 -8.67
C THR A 394 7.79 -0.17 -7.94
N VAL A 395 7.80 -0.17 -6.60
CA VAL A 395 6.58 -0.34 -5.78
C VAL A 395 5.61 0.84 -5.99
N TRP A 396 6.13 2.07 -6.05
CA TRP A 396 5.34 3.25 -6.32
C TRP A 396 4.70 3.21 -7.72
N LEU A 397 5.47 2.91 -8.78
CA LEU A 397 4.92 2.74 -10.14
C LEU A 397 3.88 1.62 -10.18
N PHE A 398 4.12 0.51 -9.49
CA PHE A 398 3.17 -0.59 -9.44
C PHE A 398 1.84 -0.13 -8.83
N GLY A 399 1.88 0.58 -7.72
CA GLY A 399 0.68 1.16 -7.11
C GLY A 399 -0.06 2.12 -8.06
N LEU A 400 0.63 2.97 -8.82
CA LEU A 400 -0.04 3.88 -9.76
C LEU A 400 -0.86 3.13 -10.82
N TYR A 401 -0.25 2.13 -11.46
CA TYR A 401 -0.90 1.39 -12.54
C TYR A 401 -1.93 0.38 -12.00
N TYR A 402 -1.65 -0.26 -10.87
CA TYR A 402 -2.62 -1.09 -10.16
C TYR A 402 -3.85 -0.26 -9.72
N GLY A 403 -3.65 0.99 -9.33
CA GLY A 403 -4.72 1.92 -8.96
C GLY A 403 -5.66 2.31 -10.09
N ALA A 404 -5.24 2.11 -11.35
CA ALA A 404 -6.14 2.29 -12.49
C ALA A 404 -7.06 1.09 -12.72
N THR A 405 -6.76 -0.07 -12.13
CA THR A 405 -7.52 -1.32 -12.25
C THR A 405 -8.20 -1.79 -10.96
N GLU A 406 -7.76 -1.29 -9.81
CA GLU A 406 -8.26 -1.68 -8.50
C GLU A 406 -8.26 -0.47 -7.54
N THR A 407 -9.05 -0.57 -6.47
CA THR A 407 -9.15 0.47 -5.43
C THR A 407 -8.22 0.10 -4.27
N PHE A 408 -7.32 1.01 -3.89
CA PHE A 408 -6.47 0.86 -2.70
C PHE A 408 -6.01 2.20 -2.09
N LEU A 409 -5.98 3.30 -2.86
CA LEU A 409 -5.46 4.57 -2.36
C LEU A 409 -6.26 5.09 -1.15
N LEU A 410 -5.56 5.44 -0.08
CA LEU A 410 -6.14 5.84 1.21
C LEU A 410 -7.05 4.78 1.83
N GLU A 411 -6.92 3.50 1.50
CA GLU A 411 -7.73 2.44 2.09
C GLU A 411 -7.15 1.96 3.43
N ARG A 412 -8.03 1.84 4.44
CA ARG A 412 -7.69 1.70 5.86
C ARG A 412 -6.98 0.41 6.27
N GLN A 413 -6.99 -0.64 5.46
CA GLN A 413 -6.35 -1.94 5.78
C GLN A 413 -5.78 -2.62 4.53
N ASN A 414 -5.39 -1.84 3.52
CA ASN A 414 -4.89 -2.40 2.27
C ASN A 414 -3.36 -2.54 2.29
N PRO A 415 -2.79 -3.75 2.12
CA PRO A 415 -1.34 -3.95 2.11
C PRO A 415 -0.65 -3.21 0.95
N ILE A 416 -1.33 -3.02 -0.17
CA ILE A 416 -0.81 -2.26 -1.31
C ILE A 416 -0.71 -0.78 -0.96
N TRP A 417 -1.70 -0.22 -0.25
CA TRP A 417 -1.64 1.16 0.24
C TRP A 417 -0.46 1.35 1.19
N PHE A 418 -0.28 0.44 2.14
CA PHE A 418 0.82 0.50 3.09
C PHE A 418 2.18 0.47 2.39
N MET A 419 2.39 -0.49 1.49
CA MET A 419 3.66 -0.61 0.76
C MET A 419 3.89 0.57 -0.20
N PHE A 420 2.83 1.10 -0.81
CA PHE A 420 2.89 2.29 -1.64
C PHE A 420 3.26 3.55 -0.84
N ALA A 421 2.60 3.78 0.29
CA ALA A 421 2.90 4.87 1.22
C ALA A 421 4.35 4.77 1.74
N LEU A 422 4.78 3.57 2.12
CA LEU A 422 6.16 3.27 2.52
C LEU A 422 7.17 3.60 1.43
N ALA A 423 6.87 3.27 0.17
CA ALA A 423 7.72 3.62 -0.96
C ALA A 423 7.80 5.14 -1.21
N VAL A 424 6.67 5.85 -1.08
CA VAL A 424 6.60 7.31 -1.19
C VAL A 424 7.45 7.98 -0.09
N ALA A 425 7.30 7.57 1.17
CA ALA A 425 8.14 8.03 2.28
C ALA A 425 9.61 7.68 2.05
N GLY A 426 9.90 6.45 1.65
CA GLY A 426 11.25 5.99 1.37
C GLY A 426 11.97 6.86 0.35
N LEU A 427 11.32 7.19 -0.77
CA LEU A 427 11.85 8.14 -1.77
C LEU A 427 12.02 9.54 -1.18
N HIS A 428 11.04 10.02 -0.42
CA HIS A 428 11.08 11.35 0.22
C HIS A 428 12.27 11.50 1.17
N PHE A 429 12.55 10.48 1.98
CA PHE A 429 13.68 10.49 2.91
C PHE A 429 15.00 10.30 2.19
N LEU A 430 15.13 9.35 1.25
CA LEU A 430 16.36 9.19 0.47
C LEU A 430 16.75 10.48 -0.28
N ALA A 431 15.77 11.26 -0.74
CA ALA A 431 15.99 12.54 -1.40
C ALA A 431 16.56 13.64 -0.49
N ARG A 432 16.42 13.53 0.84
CA ARG A 432 16.72 14.59 1.82
C ARG A 432 17.76 14.16 2.84
N PHE A 433 17.57 13.01 3.45
CA PHE A 433 18.43 12.45 4.47
C PHE A 433 19.27 11.31 3.88
N GLN A 434 20.51 11.15 4.35
CA GLN A 434 21.23 9.89 4.15
C GLN A 434 20.52 8.86 5.01
N CYS A 435 19.69 8.02 4.40
CA CYS A 435 19.19 6.84 5.07
C CYS A 435 20.38 5.87 5.17
N VAL A 436 21.02 5.86 6.34
CA VAL A 436 22.02 4.89 6.76
C VAL A 436 23.37 4.99 6.03
N GLU A 437 24.15 5.96 6.46
CA GLU A 437 25.61 5.85 6.47
C GLU A 437 26.08 6.51 7.78
N GLN A 438 25.82 5.85 8.92
CA GLN A 438 26.75 6.00 10.03
C GLN A 438 28.00 5.26 9.57
N THR A 439 28.95 6.04 9.06
CA THR A 439 30.32 5.64 8.76
C THR A 439 30.81 4.66 9.82
N GLU A 440 31.05 3.41 9.43
CA GLU A 440 31.97 2.58 10.19
C GLU A 440 33.30 3.35 10.26
N PRO A 441 33.88 3.59 11.44
CA PRO A 441 35.21 4.17 11.52
C PRO A 441 36.15 3.15 10.86
N GLU A 442 36.86 3.59 9.83
CA GLU A 442 37.93 2.82 9.19
C GLU A 442 38.82 2.21 10.29
N ARG A 443 38.90 0.88 10.29
CA ARG A 443 39.92 0.12 11.02
C ARG A 443 40.68 -0.75 10.05
#